data_AF-A0AAI9XGB9-F1
#
_entry.id   AF-A0AAI9XGB9-F1
#
_cell.length_a   1.000
_cell.length_b   1.000
_cell.length_c   1.000
_cell.angle_alpha   90.00
_cell.angle_beta   90.00
_cell.angle_gamma   90.00
#
_symmetry.space_group_name_H-M   'P 1'
#
loop_
_entity.id
_entity.type
_entity.pdbx_description
1 polymer ?
#
loop_
_entity_poly.entity_id
_entity_poly.type
_entity_poly.pdbx_seq_one_letter_code
_entity_poly.pdbx_strand_id
1 'polypeptide(L)'
;MVISRYSAGYDTRTLDRQVFLRKLYERLPDRSKVREKARVEEIIEESSKTRVILADGREFVRDVVVGADGVHSKVREIMWDKANAVNPGMITVEEKRAMVTQYNAIVMAWSPVPGVGFYNMEVTSNDKSSFLLLCQPKWI
;
A
#
# COMPACT_ATOMS: atom_id res chain seq x y z
N MET A 1 -31.69 -1.99 -1.97
CA MET A 1 -31.05 -3.33 -1.90
C MET A 1 -29.61 -3.11 -1.49
N VAL A 2 -29.26 -3.44 -0.24
CA VAL A 2 -27.93 -3.21 0.34
C VAL A 2 -27.03 -4.38 -0.09
N ILE A 3 -26.02 -4.10 -0.91
CA ILE A 3 -25.02 -5.07 -1.35
C ILE A 3 -23.72 -4.70 -0.65
N SER A 4 -23.50 -5.21 0.56
CA SER A 4 -22.20 -5.03 1.27
C SER A 4 -21.67 -6.32 1.92
N ARG A 5 -22.50 -7.37 2.05
CA ARG A 5 -22.09 -8.59 2.78
C ARG A 5 -21.53 -9.74 1.94
N TYR A 6 -21.42 -9.62 0.61
CA TYR A 6 -21.30 -10.83 -0.24
C TYR A 6 -19.89 -11.26 -0.68
N SER A 7 -18.80 -10.54 -0.37
CA SER A 7 -17.48 -10.92 -0.91
C SER A 7 -16.39 -11.23 0.12
N ALA A 8 -16.44 -10.68 1.35
CA ALA A 8 -15.34 -10.85 2.31
C ALA A 8 -15.74 -11.45 3.67
N GLY A 9 -17.04 -11.53 4.01
CA GLY A 9 -17.51 -12.00 5.33
C GLY A 9 -17.29 -11.02 6.49
N TYR A 10 -16.72 -9.84 6.23
CA TYR A 10 -16.46 -8.79 7.21
C TYR A 10 -17.13 -7.47 6.82
N ASP A 11 -17.39 -6.64 7.82
CA ASP A 11 -17.93 -5.30 7.66
C ASP A 11 -16.83 -4.31 7.22
N THR A 12 -17.17 -3.40 6.32
CA THR A 12 -16.26 -2.41 5.74
C THR A 12 -16.47 -1.04 6.36
N ARG A 13 -15.37 -0.41 6.83
CA ARG A 13 -15.41 0.87 7.52
C ARG A 13 -14.51 1.91 6.89
N THR A 14 -14.98 3.15 6.81
CA THR A 14 -14.15 4.29 6.43
C THR A 14 -13.31 4.73 7.62
N LEU A 15 -12.01 4.93 7.38
CA LEU A 15 -11.03 5.37 8.37
C LEU A 15 -10.19 6.50 7.77
N ASP A 16 -9.88 7.51 8.58
CA ASP A 16 -8.85 8.48 8.20
C ASP A 16 -7.47 7.81 8.22
N ARG A 17 -6.75 7.93 7.11
CA ARG A 17 -5.44 7.29 6.94
C ARG A 17 -4.42 7.79 7.95
N GLN A 18 -4.40 9.08 8.25
CA GLN A 18 -3.41 9.65 9.17
C GLN A 18 -3.71 9.23 10.60
N VAL A 19 -4.99 9.23 11.01
CA VAL A 19 -5.44 8.74 12.32
C VAL A 19 -5.08 7.26 12.46
N PHE A 20 -5.36 6.43 11.46
CA PHE A 20 -5.03 5.00 11.48
C PHE A 20 -3.53 4.76 11.61
N LEU A 21 -2.70 5.39 10.76
CA LEU A 21 -1.24 5.25 10.81
C LEU A 21 -0.67 5.74 12.15
N ARG A 22 -1.18 6.84 12.69
CA ARG A 22 -0.79 7.33 14.02
C ARG A 22 -1.10 6.30 15.11
N LYS A 23 -2.30 5.71 15.08
CA LYS A 23 -2.70 4.68 16.05
C LYS A 23 -1.84 3.42 15.93
N LEU A 24 -1.51 2.98 14.71
CA LEU A 24 -0.57 1.87 14.52
C LEU A 24 0.80 2.18 15.10
N TYR A 25 1.34 3.37 14.80
CA TYR A 25 2.64 3.81 15.31
C TYR A 25 2.68 3.89 16.84
N GLU A 26 1.65 4.48 17.46
CA GLU A 26 1.50 4.60 18.92
C GLU A 26 1.47 3.24 19.63
N ARG A 27 1.01 2.18 18.94
CA ARG A 27 0.88 0.82 19.48
C ARG A 27 2.08 -0.09 19.21
N LEU A 28 3.10 0.39 18.50
CA LEU A 28 4.32 -0.40 18.30
C LEU A 28 5.03 -0.66 19.63
N PRO A 29 5.40 -1.91 19.95
CA PRO A 29 6.14 -2.24 21.17
C PRO A 29 7.48 -1.50 21.29
N ASP A 30 8.13 -1.27 20.16
CA ASP A 30 9.39 -0.54 20.05
C ASP A 30 9.36 0.40 18.85
N ARG A 31 9.09 1.68 19.12
CA ARG A 31 9.05 2.74 18.11
C ARG A 31 10.43 3.14 17.59
N SER A 32 11.52 2.78 18.27
CA SER A 32 12.89 3.11 17.83
C SER A 32 13.27 2.39 16.53
N LYS A 33 12.55 1.32 16.19
CA LYS A 33 12.72 0.56 14.93
C LYS A 33 12.16 1.28 13.71
N VAL A 34 11.30 2.28 13.90
CA VAL A 34 10.80 3.10 12.80
C VAL A 34 11.83 4.18 12.51
N ARG A 35 12.48 4.08 11.35
CA ARG A 35 13.47 5.06 10.90
C ARG A 35 12.85 5.91 9.81
N GLU A 36 12.66 7.17 10.10
CA GLU A 36 12.24 8.16 9.11
C GLU A 36 13.43 8.64 8.28
N LYS A 37 13.13 9.32 7.16
CA LYS A 37 14.14 9.82 6.21
C LYS A 37 15.12 8.71 5.78
N ALA A 38 14.61 7.49 5.68
CA ALA A 38 15.37 6.27 5.46
C ALA A 38 15.00 5.66 4.10
N ARG A 39 15.23 6.42 3.02
CA ARG A 39 14.94 5.95 1.67
C ARG A 39 15.96 4.88 1.28
N VAL A 40 15.49 3.70 0.90
CA VAL A 40 16.33 2.63 0.33
C VAL A 40 16.80 3.06 -1.06
N GLU A 41 18.08 2.89 -1.36
CA GLU A 41 18.65 3.11 -2.70
C GLU A 41 19.20 1.82 -3.30
N GLU A 42 19.83 0.97 -2.49
CA GLU A 42 20.45 -0.26 -2.95
C GLU A 42 20.20 -1.41 -1.97
N ILE A 43 20.12 -2.62 -2.53
CA ILE A 43 20.05 -3.88 -1.79
C ILE A 43 21.12 -4.80 -2.35
N ILE A 44 22.04 -5.27 -1.50
CA ILE A 44 23.11 -6.19 -1.85
C ILE A 44 22.81 -7.53 -1.17
N GLU A 45 22.75 -8.60 -1.96
CA GLU A 45 22.60 -9.96 -1.45
C GLU A 45 23.99 -10.53 -1.18
N GLU A 46 24.23 -10.91 0.06
CA GLU A 46 25.42 -11.62 0.51
C GLU A 46 25.05 -13.09 0.79
N SER A 47 26.04 -13.95 1.08
CA SER A 47 25.83 -15.41 1.19
C SER A 47 24.72 -15.86 2.15
N SER A 48 24.46 -15.10 3.23
CA SER A 48 23.42 -15.43 4.23
C SER A 48 22.66 -14.21 4.75
N LYS A 49 22.95 -13.03 4.21
CA LYS A 49 22.42 -11.75 4.69
C LYS A 49 22.13 -10.83 3.51
N THR A 50 21.34 -9.81 3.77
CA THR A 50 21.05 -8.73 2.84
C THR A 50 21.49 -7.42 3.47
N ARG A 51 22.28 -6.66 2.72
CA ARG A 51 22.71 -5.31 3.10
C ARG A 51 21.85 -4.29 2.36
N VAL A 52 21.23 -3.40 3.11
CA VAL A 52 20.40 -2.31 2.59
C VAL A 52 21.18 -1.00 2.76
N ILE A 53 21.35 -0.27 1.67
CA ILE A 53 22.01 1.03 1.65
C ILE A 53 20.94 2.10 1.47
N LEU A 54 20.94 3.08 2.38
CA LEU A 54 20.01 4.20 2.35
C LEU A 54 20.60 5.40 1.59
N ALA A 55 19.73 6.30 1.15
CA ALA A 55 20.10 7.52 0.43
C ALA A 55 21.05 8.46 1.20
N ASP A 56 21.06 8.36 2.53
CA ASP A 56 21.98 9.12 3.39
C ASP A 56 23.25 8.35 3.76
N GLY A 57 23.51 7.24 3.08
CA GLY A 57 24.71 6.41 3.26
C GLY A 57 24.66 5.46 4.46
N ARG A 58 23.58 5.46 5.26
CA ARG A 58 23.43 4.46 6.34
C ARG A 58 23.24 3.05 5.75
N GLU A 59 23.86 2.07 6.40
CA GLU A 59 23.77 0.66 6.00
C GLU A 59 23.08 -0.19 7.07
N PHE A 60 22.29 -1.18 6.62
CA PHE A 60 21.62 -2.15 7.49
C PHE A 60 21.81 -3.57 6.96
N VAL A 61 22.43 -4.43 7.76
CA VAL A 61 22.59 -5.87 7.45
C VAL A 61 21.51 -6.67 8.17
N ARG A 62 20.68 -7.39 7.42
CA ARG A 62 19.52 -8.16 7.91
C ARG A 62 19.38 -9.49 7.16
N ASP A 63 18.52 -10.36 7.65
CA ASP A 63 18.25 -11.66 7.03
C ASP A 63 17.28 -11.57 5.85
N VAL A 64 16.29 -10.69 5.95
CA VAL A 64 15.21 -10.55 4.97
C VAL A 64 14.86 -9.08 4.77
N VAL A 65 14.59 -8.71 3.52
CA VAL A 65 14.02 -7.42 3.15
C VAL A 65 12.61 -7.65 2.59
N VAL A 66 11.63 -6.92 3.11
CA VAL A 66 10.24 -6.98 2.64
C VAL A 66 9.86 -5.63 2.05
N GLY A 67 9.49 -5.61 0.76
CA GLY A 67 9.01 -4.41 0.07
C GLY A 67 7.57 -4.08 0.47
N ALA A 68 7.40 -3.09 1.34
CA ALA A 68 6.10 -2.52 1.72
C ALA A 68 5.99 -1.03 1.35
N ASP A 69 6.70 -0.62 0.30
CA ASP A 69 6.95 0.76 -0.14
C ASP A 69 5.98 1.24 -1.25
N GLY A 70 4.85 0.55 -1.43
CA GLY A 70 3.70 1.03 -2.20
C GLY A 70 3.83 0.93 -3.72
N VAL A 71 2.99 1.69 -4.42
CA VAL A 71 2.86 1.60 -5.90
C VAL A 71 4.14 2.02 -6.64
N HIS A 72 4.93 2.92 -6.06
CA HIS A 72 6.22 3.37 -6.58
C HIS A 72 7.42 2.66 -5.92
N SER A 73 7.27 1.36 -5.64
CA SER A 73 8.26 0.55 -4.92
C SER A 73 9.65 0.60 -5.54
N LYS A 74 10.63 1.07 -4.76
CA LYS A 74 12.06 0.99 -5.08
C LYS A 74 12.60 -0.41 -4.83
N VAL A 75 12.08 -1.13 -3.84
CA VAL A 75 12.47 -2.54 -3.59
C VAL A 75 12.16 -3.40 -4.81
N ARG A 76 10.98 -3.25 -5.40
CA ARG A 76 10.58 -3.99 -6.60
C ARG A 76 11.43 -3.63 -7.82
N GLU A 77 11.75 -2.35 -8.00
CA GLU A 77 12.66 -1.89 -9.06
C GLU A 77 14.02 -2.60 -8.97
N ILE A 78 14.63 -2.61 -7.78
CA ILE A 78 15.92 -3.28 -7.53
C ILE A 78 15.84 -4.78 -7.83
N MET A 79 14.77 -5.46 -7.41
CA MET A 79 14.57 -6.88 -7.71
C MET A 79 14.50 -7.14 -9.20
N TRP A 80 13.79 -6.30 -9.95
CA TRP A 80 13.69 -6.43 -11.40
C TRP A 80 15.01 -6.21 -12.12
N ASP A 81 15.82 -5.26 -11.66
CA ASP A 81 17.12 -4.98 -12.24
C ASP A 81 18.09 -6.12 -11.98
N LYS A 82 18.09 -6.69 -10.76
CA LYS A 82 18.86 -7.90 -10.44
C LYS A 82 18.45 -9.11 -11.27
N ALA A 83 17.15 -9.37 -11.39
CA ALA A 83 16.65 -10.48 -12.18
C ALA A 83 17.06 -10.34 -13.66
N ASN A 84 16.96 -9.14 -14.23
CA ASN A 84 17.38 -8.87 -15.60
C ASN A 84 18.90 -8.90 -15.79
N ALA A 85 19.69 -8.58 -14.77
CA ALA A 85 21.15 -8.72 -14.83
C ALA A 85 21.59 -10.19 -14.87
N VAL A 86 20.89 -11.07 -14.15
CA VAL A 86 21.16 -12.52 -14.14
C VAL A 86 20.62 -13.20 -15.39
N ASN A 87 19.40 -12.85 -15.80
CA ASN A 87 18.73 -13.39 -16.97
C ASN A 87 18.07 -12.27 -17.78
N PRO A 88 18.78 -11.69 -18.76
CA PRO A 88 18.27 -10.59 -19.56
C PRO A 88 16.93 -10.90 -20.23
N GLY A 89 15.95 -10.02 -20.04
CA GLY A 89 14.61 -10.18 -20.62
C GLY A 89 13.67 -11.09 -19.82
N MET A 90 14.10 -11.61 -18.67
CA MET A 90 13.24 -12.41 -17.77
C MET A 90 12.02 -11.62 -17.30
N ILE A 91 12.17 -10.30 -17.09
CA ILE A 91 11.06 -9.42 -16.72
C ILE A 91 10.88 -8.39 -17.81
N THR A 92 9.84 -8.57 -18.59
CA THR A 92 9.51 -7.78 -19.78
C THR A 92 9.04 -6.36 -19.42
N VAL A 93 9.10 -5.45 -20.40
CA VAL A 93 8.57 -4.08 -20.23
C VAL A 93 7.06 -4.11 -20.00
N GLU A 94 6.38 -5.04 -20.64
CA GLU A 94 4.95 -5.28 -20.53
C GLU A 94 4.57 -5.69 -19.10
N GLU A 95 5.29 -6.64 -18.49
CA GLU A 95 5.09 -7.04 -17.10
C GLU A 95 5.35 -5.89 -16.12
N LYS A 96 6.40 -5.08 -16.35
CA LYS A 96 6.66 -3.89 -15.53
C LYS A 96 5.51 -2.88 -15.57
N ARG A 97 4.85 -2.75 -16.73
CA ARG A 97 3.72 -1.81 -16.95
C ARG A 97 2.37 -2.36 -16.52
N ALA A 98 2.20 -3.68 -16.47
CA ALA A 98 0.95 -4.35 -16.12
C ALA A 98 0.47 -4.06 -14.68
N MET A 99 1.32 -3.48 -13.82
CA MET A 99 0.95 -3.12 -12.45
C MET A 99 0.14 -1.83 -12.33
N VAL A 100 -0.11 -1.12 -13.45
CA VAL A 100 -0.88 0.12 -13.47
C VAL A 100 -2.22 -0.11 -14.15
N THR A 101 -3.27 0.42 -13.53
CA THR A 101 -4.63 0.45 -14.06
C THR A 101 -5.13 1.88 -14.05
N GLN A 102 -5.97 2.23 -15.03
CA GLN A 102 -6.55 3.56 -15.16
C GLN A 102 -8.07 3.47 -14.98
N TYR A 103 -8.63 4.41 -14.23
CA TYR A 103 -10.06 4.50 -13.99
C TYR A 103 -10.55 5.92 -14.27
N ASN A 104 -11.74 6.03 -14.86
CA ASN A 104 -12.50 7.27 -14.84
C ASN A 104 -13.38 7.25 -13.59
N ALA A 105 -13.28 8.30 -12.78
CA ALA A 105 -14.06 8.42 -11.54
C ALA A 105 -14.94 9.67 -11.58
N ILE A 106 -16.20 9.50 -11.18
CA ILE A 106 -17.07 10.62 -10.82
C ILE A 106 -17.10 10.66 -9.31
N VAL A 107 -16.63 11.76 -8.73
CA VAL A 107 -16.58 11.96 -7.28
C VAL A 107 -17.65 12.98 -6.90
N MET A 108 -18.49 12.61 -5.94
CA MET A 108 -19.58 13.44 -5.46
C MET A 108 -19.59 13.46 -3.93
N ALA A 109 -20.01 14.57 -3.36
CA ALA A 109 -20.23 14.73 -1.92
C ALA A 109 -21.69 15.14 -1.69
N TRP A 110 -22.29 14.65 -0.60
CA TRP A 110 -23.67 14.98 -0.22
C TRP A 110 -23.76 15.12 1.30
N SER A 111 -24.80 15.81 1.78
CA SER A 111 -25.08 15.95 3.21
C SER A 111 -25.40 14.60 3.86
N PRO A 112 -25.12 14.40 5.17
CA PRO A 112 -25.42 13.13 5.84
C PRO A 112 -26.86 12.64 5.58
N VAL A 113 -27.00 11.36 5.22
CA VAL A 113 -28.30 10.73 4.91
C VAL A 113 -28.81 10.01 6.15
N PRO A 114 -30.06 10.26 6.59
CA PRO A 114 -30.66 9.54 7.71
C PRO A 114 -30.59 8.02 7.52
N GLY A 115 -30.14 7.30 8.56
CA GLY A 115 -30.01 5.83 8.54
C GLY A 115 -28.67 5.30 8.02
N VAL A 116 -27.77 6.15 7.51
CA VAL A 116 -26.41 5.74 7.12
C VAL A 116 -25.41 6.12 8.21
N GLY A 117 -24.63 5.14 8.69
CA GLY A 117 -23.67 5.35 9.77
C GLY A 117 -22.45 6.17 9.33
N PHE A 118 -21.89 6.97 10.23
CA PHE A 118 -20.77 7.88 9.92
C PHE A 118 -19.51 7.18 9.39
N TYR A 119 -19.29 5.93 9.77
CA TYR A 119 -18.12 5.13 9.38
C TYR A 119 -18.45 4.08 8.31
N ASN A 120 -19.67 4.06 7.78
CA ASN A 120 -20.06 3.04 6.80
C ASN A 120 -19.25 3.22 5.52
N MET A 121 -18.76 2.10 4.99
CA MET A 121 -18.23 2.01 3.65
C MET A 121 -19.03 0.95 2.92
N GLU A 122 -19.64 1.30 1.79
CA GLU A 122 -20.28 0.35 0.89
C GLU A 122 -19.46 0.26 -0.39
N VAL A 123 -19.12 -0.97 -0.78
CA VAL A 123 -18.34 -1.24 -1.98
C VAL A 123 -19.12 -2.24 -2.83
N THR A 124 -19.40 -1.86 -4.07
CA THR A 124 -19.87 -2.78 -5.09
C THR A 124 -18.82 -2.83 -6.19
N SER A 125 -18.25 -4.01 -6.43
CA SER A 125 -17.28 -4.24 -7.49
C SER A 125 -17.88 -5.19 -8.53
N ASN A 126 -17.93 -4.73 -9.78
CA ASN A 126 -18.39 -5.48 -10.93
C ASN A 126 -17.27 -5.54 -11.98
N ASP A 127 -17.49 -6.31 -13.05
CA ASP A 127 -16.60 -6.21 -14.21
C ASP A 127 -16.61 -4.78 -14.77
N LYS A 128 -15.43 -4.19 -14.90
CA LYS A 128 -15.17 -2.84 -15.43
C LYS A 128 -15.85 -1.66 -14.74
N SER A 129 -16.53 -1.86 -13.61
CA SER A 129 -17.16 -0.77 -12.86
C SER A 129 -17.13 -1.03 -11.36
N SER A 130 -17.05 0.02 -10.57
CA SER A 130 -17.15 -0.07 -9.12
C SER A 130 -17.85 1.16 -8.56
N PHE A 131 -18.67 0.95 -7.53
CA PHE A 131 -19.32 2.01 -6.77
C PHE A 131 -18.76 1.98 -5.37
N LEU A 132 -18.29 3.14 -4.92
CA LEU A 132 -17.73 3.32 -3.60
C LEU A 132 -18.48 4.44 -2.89
N LEU A 133 -19.16 4.08 -1.80
CA LEU A 133 -19.78 5.02 -0.88
C LEU A 133 -18.91 5.07 0.37
N LEU A 134 -18.32 6.24 0.63
CA LEU A 134 -17.54 6.51 1.82
C LEU A 134 -18.31 7.50 2.67
N CYS A 135 -18.74 7.10 3.86
CA CYS A 135 -19.14 8.06 4.86
C CYS A 135 -17.89 8.72 5.44
N GLN A 136 -17.90 10.05 5.55
CA GLN A 136 -16.80 10.80 6.13
C GLN A 136 -17.15 11.18 7.58
N PRO A 137 -16.58 10.49 8.57
CA PRO A 137 -16.66 10.93 9.95
C PRO A 137 -16.02 12.30 10.10
N LYS A 138 -16.51 13.06 11.08
CA LYS A 138 -15.76 14.20 11.58
C LYS A 138 -14.60 13.65 12.40
N TRP A 139 -13.42 13.59 11.78
CA TRP A 139 -12.18 13.11 12.41
C TRP A 139 -11.47 14.20 13.24
N ILE A 140 -12.13 15.36 13.42
CA ILE A 140 -11.71 16.54 14.17
C ILE A 140 -12.96 17.12 14.85
#